data_AF-A0A3D3UW25-F1
#
_entry.id   AF-A0A3D3UW25-F1
#
_cell.length_a   1.000
_cell.length_b   1.000
_cell.length_c   1.000
_cell.angle_alpha   90.00
_cell.angle_beta   90.00
_cell.angle_gamma   90.00
#
_symmetry.space_group_name_H-M   'P 1'
#
loop_
_entity.id
_entity.type
_entity.pdbx_description
1 polymer ?
#
loop_
_entity_poly.entity_id
_entity_poly.type
_entity_poly.pdbx_seq_one_letter_code
_entity_poly.pdbx_strand_id
1 'polypeptide(L)' 'MNSKCYMSRRQFLQYAGVSLAAASAFARPESSIAASATALVIDTHTHFYDPTRPKGVPWPPRTDPLYRPHLPEHFRTL' A
#
# COMPACT_ATOMS: atom_id res chain seq x y z
N MET A 1 24.48 7.35 -65.48
CA MET A 1 24.19 8.41 -64.49
C MET A 1 23.19 7.84 -63.50
N ASN A 2 23.66 7.34 -62.35
CA ASN A 2 22.83 6.64 -61.38
C ASN A 2 22.37 7.62 -60.30
N SER A 3 21.14 8.09 -60.41
CA SER A 3 20.49 8.88 -59.37
C SER A 3 20.15 7.97 -58.18
N LYS A 4 20.86 8.13 -57.06
CA LYS A 4 20.48 7.49 -55.79
C LYS A 4 19.15 8.08 -55.34
N CYS A 5 18.12 7.25 -55.19
CA CYS A 5 16.83 7.66 -54.64
C CYS A 5 16.99 7.86 -53.14
N TYR A 6 17.15 9.11 -52.71
CA TYR A 6 17.15 9.45 -51.28
C TYR A 6 15.72 9.74 -50.85
N MET A 7 15.28 9.06 -49.80
CA MET A 7 13.96 9.31 -49.22
C MET A 7 13.89 10.75 -48.71
N SER A 8 12.83 11.46 -49.09
CA SER A 8 12.62 12.84 -48.64
C SER A 8 12.27 12.90 -47.15
N ARG A 9 12.61 14.00 -46.46
CA ARG A 9 12.21 14.25 -45.07
C ARG A 9 10.69 14.07 -44.86
N ARG A 10 9.88 14.44 -45.85
CA ARG A 10 8.41 14.29 -45.82
C ARG A 10 8.00 12.81 -45.76
N GLN A 11 8.59 11.98 -46.62
CA GLN A 11 8.34 10.54 -46.62
C GLN A 11 8.79 9.90 -45.32
N PHE A 12 9.97 10.28 -44.78
CA PHE A 12 10.43 9.79 -43.48
C PHE A 12 9.42 10.08 -42.36
N LEU A 13 8.92 11.33 -42.28
CA LEU A 13 7.96 11.71 -41.24
C LEU A 13 6.61 10.99 -41.40
N GLN A 14 6.16 10.76 -42.64
CA GLN A 14 4.95 9.98 -42.90
C GLN A 14 5.10 8.52 -42.43
N TYR A 15 6.22 7.87 -42.75
CA TYR A 15 6.49 6.50 -42.31
C TYR A 15 6.66 6.38 -40.79
N ALA A 16 7.36 7.33 -40.15
CA ALA A 16 7.53 7.36 -38.71
C ALA A 16 6.19 7.52 -37.97
N GLY A 17 5.32 8.40 -38.48
CA GLY A 17 3.98 8.63 -37.91
C GLY A 17 3.07 7.40 -38.00
N VAL A 18 3.07 6.70 -39.13
CA VAL A 18 2.27 5.46 -39.31
C VAL A 18 2.78 4.34 -38.37
N SER A 19 4.09 4.22 -38.18
CA SER A 19 4.69 3.19 -37.33
C SER A 19 4.32 3.36 -35.85
N LEU A 20 4.19 4.60 -35.37
CA LEU A 20 3.80 4.87 -33.98
C LEU A 20 2.32 4.58 -33.72
N ALA A 21 1.44 4.86 -34.69
CA ALA A 21 0.00 4.57 -34.59
C ALA A 21 -0.32 3.06 -34.65
N ALA A 22 0.48 2.28 -35.37
CA ALA A 22 0.34 0.83 -35.39
C ALA A 22 0.75 0.19 -34.04
N ALA A 23 1.76 0.74 -33.36
CA ALA A 23 2.24 0.23 -32.07
C ALA A 23 1.21 0.45 -30.94
N SER A 24 0.43 1.53 -30.97
CA SER A 24 -0.61 1.78 -29.96
C SER A 24 -1.86 0.90 -30.13
N ALA A 25 -2.11 0.38 -31.34
CA ALA A 25 -3.23 -0.54 -31.58
C ALA A 25 -3.03 -1.93 -30.94
N PHE A 26 -1.79 -2.31 -30.62
CA PHE A 26 -1.45 -3.53 -29.90
C PHE A 26 -1.11 -3.30 -28.42
N ALA A 27 -1.09 -2.04 -27.98
CA ALA A 27 -0.98 -1.72 -26.56
C ALA A 27 -2.28 -2.14 -25.87
N ARG A 28 -2.30 -3.37 -25.37
CA ARG A 28 -3.33 -3.83 -24.44
C ARG A 28 -3.33 -2.83 -23.28
N PRO A 29 -4.47 -2.21 -22.91
CA PRO A 29 -4.52 -1.49 -21.67
C PRO A 29 -4.12 -2.51 -20.61
N GLU A 30 -3.00 -2.30 -19.93
CA GLU A 30 -2.84 -2.92 -18.63
C GLU A 30 -4.02 -2.40 -17.84
N SER A 31 -5.03 -3.24 -17.66
CA SER A 31 -5.95 -3.10 -16.56
C SER A 31 -5.07 -3.17 -15.32
N SER A 32 -4.54 -2.03 -14.92
CA SER A 32 -4.12 -1.78 -13.57
C SER A 32 -5.41 -1.84 -12.76
N ILE A 33 -5.86 -3.07 -12.51
CA ILE A 33 -6.38 -3.39 -11.21
C ILE A 33 -5.15 -3.20 -10.32
N ALA A 34 -4.84 -1.94 -10.00
CA ALA A 34 -4.30 -1.60 -8.71
C ALA A 34 -5.36 -2.15 -7.77
N ALA A 35 -5.25 -3.45 -7.52
CA ALA A 35 -6.05 -4.15 -6.57
C ALA A 35 -5.78 -3.34 -5.33
N SER A 36 -6.80 -2.60 -4.91
CA SER A 36 -6.92 -2.16 -3.55
C SER A 36 -7.02 -3.45 -2.74
N ALA A 37 -5.90 -4.15 -2.62
CA ALA A 37 -5.67 -5.14 -1.60
C ALA A 37 -5.79 -4.29 -0.35
N THR A 38 -6.99 -4.31 0.23
CA THR A 38 -7.25 -3.68 1.51
C THR A 38 -6.20 -4.27 2.44
N ALA A 39 -5.16 -3.50 2.76
CA ALA A 39 -4.07 -3.99 3.55
C ALA A 39 -4.66 -4.50 4.86
N LEU A 40 -4.39 -5.75 5.22
CA LEU A 40 -4.85 -6.30 6.48
C LEU A 40 -4.12 -5.53 7.60
N VAL A 41 -4.82 -4.62 8.28
CA VAL A 41 -4.30 -3.89 9.43
C VAL A 41 -4.71 -4.64 10.69
N ILE A 42 -3.72 -5.21 11.39
CA ILE A 42 -3.90 -5.88 12.68
C ILE A 42 -3.50 -4.89 13.78
N ASP A 43 -4.44 -4.59 14.68
CA ASP A 43 -4.13 -3.87 15.91
C ASP A 43 -3.53 -4.84 16.94
N THR A 44 -2.36 -4.49 17.46
CA THR A 44 -1.64 -5.25 18.49
C THR A 44 -1.55 -4.48 19.82
N HIS A 45 -2.30 -3.40 19.95
CA HIS A 45 -2.30 -2.55 21.14
C HIS A 45 -2.87 -3.28 22.36
N THR A 46 -2.17 -3.17 23.50
CA THR A 46 -2.57 -3.79 24.77
C THR A 46 -2.35 -2.79 25.91
N HIS A 47 -3.28 -2.72 26.85
CA HIS A 47 -3.17 -1.88 28.05
C HIS A 47 -2.62 -2.66 29.25
N PHE A 48 -1.50 -2.20 29.79
CA PHE A 48 -0.98 -2.64 31.08
C PHE A 48 -1.19 -1.57 32.13
N TYR A 49 -1.65 -1.98 33.31
CA TYR A 49 -1.94 -1.07 34.42
C TYR A 49 -1.86 -1.80 35.75
N ASP A 50 -1.55 -1.03 36.80
CA ASP A 50 -1.51 -1.51 38.17
C ASP A 50 -2.30 -0.55 39.07
N PRO A 51 -3.54 -0.92 39.47
CA PRO A 51 -4.34 -0.12 40.38
C PRO A 51 -3.80 -0.04 41.81
N THR A 52 -2.85 -0.91 42.18
CA THR A 52 -2.27 -1.00 43.54
C THR A 52 -1.09 -0.05 43.77
N ARG A 53 -0.58 0.61 42.72
CA ARG A 53 0.50 1.61 42.85
C ARG A 53 0.09 2.72 43.84
N PRO A 54 1.02 3.34 44.60
CA PRO A 54 0.66 4.31 45.63
C PRO A 54 -0.19 5.50 45.17
N LYS A 55 -0.02 5.94 43.91
CA LYS A 55 -0.81 7.03 43.32
C LYS A 55 -2.15 6.58 42.72
N GLY A 56 -2.44 5.28 42.72
CA GLY A 56 -3.62 4.68 42.09
C GLY A 56 -3.71 4.97 40.59
N VAL A 57 -4.82 4.58 39.98
CA VAL A 57 -5.17 4.85 38.58
C VAL A 57 -6.57 5.48 38.53
N PRO A 58 -6.85 6.37 37.56
CA PRO A 58 -8.19 6.93 37.40
C PRO A 58 -9.21 5.89 36.90
N TRP A 59 -8.73 4.81 36.29
CA TRP A 59 -9.51 3.68 35.82
C TRP A 59 -8.66 2.39 35.90
N PRO A 60 -9.25 1.23 36.22
CA PRO A 60 -10.67 1.00 36.52
C PRO A 60 -11.07 1.49 37.92
N PRO A 61 -12.38 1.72 38.18
CA PRO A 61 -12.87 2.05 39.52
C PRO A 61 -12.82 0.82 40.45
N ARG A 62 -12.76 1.05 41.77
CA ARG A 62 -12.57 -0.03 42.78
C ARG A 62 -13.67 -1.09 42.80
N THR A 63 -14.88 -0.74 42.36
CA THR A 63 -16.03 -1.64 42.29
C THR A 63 -16.06 -2.49 41.01
N ASP A 64 -15.14 -2.22 40.08
CA ASP A 64 -15.08 -2.93 38.81
C ASP A 64 -14.27 -4.23 38.94
N PRO A 65 -14.72 -5.34 38.34
CA PRO A 65 -13.96 -6.59 38.27
C PRO A 65 -12.54 -6.44 37.67
N LEU A 66 -12.31 -5.39 36.89
CA LEU A 66 -11.01 -5.07 36.31
C LEU A 66 -10.04 -4.43 37.31
N TYR A 67 -10.45 -4.11 38.54
CA TYR A 67 -9.60 -3.52 39.59
C TYR A 67 -8.57 -4.53 40.15
N ARG A 68 -7.65 -4.95 39.29
CA ARG A 68 -6.54 -5.85 39.58
C ARG A 68 -5.35 -5.50 38.68
N PRO A 69 -4.11 -5.87 39.06
CA PRO A 69 -2.96 -5.67 38.19
C PRO A 69 -3.10 -6.44 36.86
N HIS A 70 -2.92 -5.73 35.75
CA HIS A 70 -2.77 -6.27 34.41
C HIS A 70 -1.34 -5.97 33.95
N LEU A 71 -0.43 -6.91 34.20
CA LEU A 71 1.01 -6.75 34.02
C LEU A 71 1.53 -7.53 32.80
N PRO A 72 2.68 -7.14 32.22
CA PRO A 72 3.27 -7.83 31.06
C PRO A 72 3.51 -9.33 31.27
N GLU A 73 3.82 -9.76 32.50
CA GLU A 73 4.01 -11.18 32.85
C GLU A 73 2.75 -12.04 32.67
N HIS A 74 1.55 -11.44 32.84
CA HIS A 74 0.28 -12.13 32.62
C HIS A 74 -0.03 -12.37 31.15
N PHE A 75 0.63 -11.65 30.23
CA PHE A 75 0.45 -11.83 28.79
C PHE A 75 1.27 -12.99 28.23
N ARG A 76 2.41 -13.31 28.86
CA ARG A 76 3.34 -14.37 28.38
C ARG A 76 2.90 -15.79 28.75
N THR A 77 1.80 -15.94 29.49
CA THR A 77 1.26 -17.23 29.91
C THR A 77 0.25 -17.72 28.88
N LEU A 78 0.75 -18.37 27.81
CA LEU A 78 -0.05 -19.14 26.84
C LEU A 78 0.64 -20.47 26.54
#